data_AF-A0A967HEM5-F1
#
_entry.id   AF-A0A967HEM5-F1
#
_cell.length_a   1.000
_cell.length_b   1.000
_cell.length_c   1.000
_cell.angle_alpha   90.00
_cell.angle_beta   90.00
_cell.angle_gamma   90.00
#
_symmetry.space_group_name_H-M   'P 1'
#
loop_
_entity.id
_entity.type
_entity.pdbx_description
1 polymer ?
#
loop_
_entity_poly.entity_id
_entity_poly.type
_entity_poly.pdbx_seq_one_letter_code
_entity_poly.pdbx_strand_id
1 'polypeptide(L)'
;LTATQLKSRLLGFAIDVGPSGPDNLYGAGVVNARNSLTRSAAPPQELFARLVDAGTGAVVETIPAEPDGSFAFEELPDGEYHVFAGQDAYGDGEVGVSGRRWGAFGGSSAPTAVTVSGADTHDATFTIGLPVEDEPNDTRAAANALALGGYMRGVAEAGLASADYFAVQVPVSSPYTFETVAVDGACAFALDEDTVLELYDESGTLITDNDDIDAGADDYCSRITETLDPGTYYVAVLGYNGTGYSVTARSGG
;
A
#
# COMPACT_ATOMS: atom_id res chain seq x y z
N LEU A 1 -17.36 20.44 22.01
CA LEU A 1 -15.97 20.85 22.36
C LEU A 1 -15.95 22.37 22.45
N THR A 2 -15.47 22.96 23.54
CA THR A 2 -15.36 24.42 23.64
C THR A 2 -14.14 24.93 22.90
N ALA A 3 -14.12 26.21 22.52
CA ALA A 3 -12.94 26.84 21.90
C ALA A 3 -11.68 26.68 22.76
N THR A 4 -11.82 26.78 24.09
CA THR A 4 -10.73 26.57 25.06
C THR A 4 -10.21 25.12 25.04
N GLN A 5 -11.10 24.14 25.00
CA GLN A 5 -10.72 22.72 24.91
C GLN A 5 -10.02 22.41 23.59
N LEU A 6 -10.47 23.03 22.48
CA LEU A 6 -9.85 22.84 21.17
C LEU A 6 -8.46 23.46 21.15
N LYS A 7 -8.32 24.70 21.62
CA LYS A 7 -7.03 25.39 21.74
C LYS A 7 -6.03 24.60 22.59
N SER A 8 -6.43 24.14 23.76
CA SER A 8 -5.56 23.34 24.64
C SER A 8 -5.09 22.05 23.96
N ARG A 9 -5.94 21.44 23.15
CA ARG A 9 -5.63 20.20 22.42
C ARG A 9 -4.70 20.43 21.24
N LEU A 10 -4.90 21.51 20.47
CA LEU A 10 -3.96 21.87 19.40
C LEU A 10 -2.57 22.16 19.96
N LEU A 11 -2.49 22.93 21.06
CA LEU A 11 -1.23 23.25 21.73
C LEU A 11 -0.53 22.02 22.32
N GLY A 12 -1.28 21.07 22.90
CA GLY A 12 -0.71 19.86 23.48
C GLY A 12 -0.11 18.88 22.46
N PHE A 13 -0.41 19.06 21.17
CA PHE A 13 0.11 18.23 20.07
C PHE A 13 0.90 19.05 19.05
N ALA A 14 1.31 20.27 19.42
CA ALA A 14 2.26 21.06 18.66
C ALA A 14 3.69 20.63 19.01
N ILE A 15 4.52 20.45 17.98
CA ILE A 15 5.95 20.24 18.11
C ILE A 15 6.63 21.59 17.87
N ASP A 16 7.30 22.07 18.90
CA ASP A 16 8.04 23.33 18.84
C ASP A 16 9.13 23.29 17.75
N VAL A 17 9.22 24.35 16.96
CA VAL A 17 10.18 24.46 15.86
C VAL A 17 11.19 25.54 16.19
N GLY A 18 12.41 25.11 16.56
CA GLY A 18 13.51 26.00 16.91
C GLY A 18 13.75 26.09 18.42
N PRO A 19 14.18 27.26 18.95
CA PRO A 19 14.43 27.45 20.38
C PRO A 19 13.17 27.24 21.21
N SER A 20 13.32 26.63 22.39
CA SER A 20 12.19 26.27 23.24
C SER A 20 11.28 27.46 23.60
N GLY A 21 9.99 27.32 23.34
CA GLY A 21 8.94 28.26 23.70
C GLY A 21 8.21 28.83 22.48
N PRO A 22 7.12 29.58 22.69
CA PRO A 22 6.36 30.14 21.59
C PRO A 22 7.23 31.09 20.76
N ASP A 23 7.21 30.90 19.45
CA ASP A 23 8.01 31.68 18.52
C ASP A 23 7.12 32.62 17.70
N ASN A 24 7.71 33.70 17.18
CA ASN A 24 6.94 34.73 16.47
C ASN A 24 6.50 34.29 15.07
N LEU A 25 7.10 33.24 14.49
CA LEU A 25 6.89 32.82 13.11
C LEU A 25 5.97 31.59 13.00
N TYR A 26 6.13 30.62 13.89
CA TYR A 26 5.44 29.34 13.94
C TYR A 26 4.52 29.20 15.18
N GLY A 27 4.48 30.22 16.05
CA GLY A 27 3.54 30.28 17.17
C GLY A 27 3.87 29.23 18.25
N ALA A 28 3.09 28.17 18.32
CA ALA A 28 3.34 27.06 19.26
C ALA A 28 4.09 25.89 18.60
N GLY A 29 4.50 26.06 17.34
CA GLY A 29 5.12 25.02 16.52
C GLY A 29 4.14 24.32 15.56
N VAL A 30 4.57 23.20 14.99
CA VAL A 30 3.81 22.42 14.00
C VAL A 30 2.85 21.45 14.71
N VAL A 31 1.55 21.60 14.48
CA VAL A 31 0.53 20.72 15.05
C VAL A 31 0.46 19.41 14.30
N ASN A 32 0.62 18.29 15.00
CA ASN A 32 0.24 16.99 14.45
C ASN A 32 -1.29 16.85 14.51
N ALA A 33 -1.96 17.11 13.39
CA ALA A 33 -3.42 17.13 13.30
C ALA A 33 -4.05 15.80 13.72
N ARG A 34 -3.46 14.67 13.29
CA ARG A 34 -3.91 13.32 13.63
C ARG A 34 -3.86 13.08 15.14
N ASN A 35 -2.70 13.32 15.76
CA ASN A 35 -2.53 13.15 17.20
C ASN A 35 -3.42 14.10 18.01
N SER A 36 -3.64 15.32 17.51
CA SER A 36 -4.58 16.27 18.10
C SER A 36 -6.04 15.77 18.02
N LEU A 37 -6.45 15.18 16.90
CA LEU A 37 -7.78 14.63 16.71
C LEU A 37 -8.01 13.41 17.60
N THR A 38 -7.09 12.44 17.55
CA THR A 38 -7.17 11.16 18.27
C THR A 38 -6.82 11.28 19.75
N ARG A 39 -6.20 12.40 20.15
CA ARG A 39 -5.65 12.63 21.50
C ARG A 39 -4.63 11.56 21.90
N SER A 40 -3.88 11.04 20.93
CA SER A 40 -2.82 10.05 21.15
C SER A 40 -1.53 10.48 20.47
N ALA A 41 -0.39 10.35 21.14
CA ALA A 41 0.92 10.71 20.59
C ALA A 41 1.45 9.69 19.56
N ALA A 42 0.87 8.48 19.53
CA ALA A 42 1.16 7.45 18.54
C ALA A 42 -0.14 6.83 18.03
N PRO A 43 -0.20 6.35 16.79
CA PRO A 43 -1.27 5.46 16.40
C PRO A 43 -1.35 4.23 17.28
N PRO A 44 -2.56 3.68 17.54
CA PRO A 44 -2.65 2.25 17.84
C PRO A 44 -1.79 1.53 16.80
N GLN A 45 -0.87 0.69 17.26
CA GLN A 45 0.02 -0.10 16.41
C GLN A 45 -0.46 -1.54 16.41
N GLU A 46 -1.76 -1.77 16.23
CA GLU A 46 -2.19 -3.14 15.99
C GLU A 46 -1.53 -3.57 14.69
N LEU A 47 -0.64 -4.54 14.84
CA LEU A 47 0.06 -5.18 13.75
C LEU A 47 -0.74 -6.41 13.39
N PHE A 48 -0.89 -6.67 12.11
CA PHE A 48 -1.46 -7.90 11.61
C PHE A 48 -0.45 -8.61 10.74
N ALA A 49 -0.35 -9.92 10.90
CA ALA A 49 0.30 -10.79 9.95
C ALA A 49 -0.77 -11.34 9.00
N ARG A 50 -0.46 -11.40 7.70
CA ARG A 50 -1.30 -11.97 6.66
C ARG A 50 -0.56 -13.10 5.94
N LEU A 51 -1.17 -14.27 5.91
CA LEU A 51 -0.70 -15.42 5.15
C LEU A 51 -1.41 -15.45 3.80
N VAL A 52 -0.64 -15.57 2.72
CA VAL A 52 -1.13 -15.63 1.34
C VAL A 52 -0.59 -16.90 0.70
N ASP A 53 -1.45 -17.67 0.04
CA ASP A 53 -1.04 -18.79 -0.79
C ASP A 53 -0.19 -18.28 -1.97
N ALA A 54 1.05 -18.77 -2.10
CA ALA A 54 2.02 -18.21 -3.04
C ALA A 54 1.73 -18.56 -4.51
N GLY A 55 0.91 -19.60 -4.76
CA GLY A 55 0.56 -20.05 -6.11
C GLY A 55 -0.71 -19.40 -6.66
N THR A 56 -1.63 -19.00 -5.79
CA THR A 56 -2.94 -18.43 -6.18
C THR A 56 -3.15 -16.98 -5.78
N GLY A 57 -2.37 -16.46 -4.83
CA GLY A 57 -2.54 -15.12 -4.28
C GLY A 57 -3.73 -15.00 -3.32
N ALA A 58 -4.36 -16.13 -2.97
CA ALA A 58 -5.47 -16.15 -2.04
C ALA A 58 -5.00 -15.79 -0.62
N VAL A 59 -5.68 -14.85 0.03
CA VAL A 59 -5.48 -14.62 1.46
C VAL A 59 -6.02 -15.83 2.22
N VAL A 60 -5.13 -16.54 2.91
CA VAL A 60 -5.47 -17.70 3.72
C VAL A 60 -5.97 -17.24 5.08
N GLU A 61 -5.21 -16.37 5.72
CA GLU A 61 -5.53 -15.88 7.06
C GLU A 61 -4.92 -14.50 7.30
N THR A 62 -5.55 -13.71 8.18
CA THR A 62 -4.98 -12.49 8.74
C THR A 62 -5.23 -12.49 10.24
N ILE A 63 -4.16 -12.45 11.03
CA ILE A 63 -4.21 -12.52 12.49
C ILE A 63 -3.55 -11.28 13.11
N PRO A 64 -4.01 -10.81 14.28
CA PRO A 64 -3.27 -9.81 15.03
C PRO A 64 -1.94 -10.42 15.49
N ALA A 65 -0.87 -9.64 15.38
CA ALA A 65 0.40 -9.94 16.02
C ALA A 65 0.35 -9.50 17.49
N GLU A 66 1.17 -10.16 18.31
CA GLU A 66 1.34 -9.83 19.71
C GLU A 66 2.00 -8.44 19.88
N PRO A 67 1.95 -7.83 21.08
CA PRO A 67 2.54 -6.51 21.31
C PRO A 67 4.05 -6.41 21.04
N ASP A 68 4.76 -7.54 21.02
CA ASP A 68 6.18 -7.63 20.65
C ASP A 68 6.43 -7.87 19.15
N GLY A 69 5.36 -7.98 18.36
CA GLY A 69 5.38 -8.23 16.92
C GLY A 69 5.42 -9.71 16.53
N SER A 70 5.43 -10.63 17.50
CA SER A 70 5.37 -12.07 17.20
C SER A 70 3.99 -12.48 16.69
N PHE A 71 3.96 -13.51 15.83
CA PHE A 71 2.75 -14.08 15.25
C PHE A 71 3.00 -15.55 14.92
N ALA A 72 1.93 -16.35 14.81
CA ALA A 72 2.02 -17.74 14.40
C ALA A 72 0.78 -18.14 13.60
N PHE A 73 0.99 -18.76 12.44
CA PHE A 73 -0.03 -19.47 11.69
C PHE A 73 0.15 -20.96 11.98
N GLU A 74 -0.88 -21.60 12.53
CA GLU A 74 -0.81 -22.99 12.98
C GLU A 74 -1.61 -23.90 12.04
N GLU A 75 -1.26 -25.20 12.05
CA GLU A 75 -2.00 -26.24 11.31
C GLU A 75 -2.13 -25.97 9.78
N LEU A 76 -1.11 -25.33 9.21
CA LEU A 76 -1.08 -25.05 7.78
C LEU A 76 -0.95 -26.33 6.94
N PRO A 77 -1.75 -26.49 5.87
CA PRO A 77 -1.52 -27.52 4.88
C PRO A 77 -0.15 -27.39 4.20
N ASP A 78 0.38 -28.51 3.71
CA ASP A 78 1.56 -28.52 2.84
C ASP A 78 1.34 -27.57 1.65
N GLY A 79 2.29 -26.68 1.41
CA GLY A 79 2.15 -25.64 0.39
C GLY A 79 3.25 -24.58 0.45
N GLU A 80 3.20 -23.62 -0.47
CA GLU A 80 4.06 -22.45 -0.47
C GLU A 80 3.25 -21.21 -0.13
N TYR A 81 3.77 -20.38 0.77
CA TYR A 81 3.06 -19.21 1.28
C TYR A 81 3.95 -17.97 1.27
N HIS A 82 3.36 -16.82 0.98
CA HIS A 82 3.95 -15.52 1.26
C HIS A 82 3.40 -14.98 2.58
N VAL A 83 4.29 -14.39 3.38
CA VAL A 83 3.92 -13.76 4.65
C VAL A 83 4.05 -12.25 4.50
N PHE A 84 2.94 -11.56 4.71
CA PHE A 84 2.86 -10.11 4.77
C PHE A 84 2.55 -9.65 6.18
N ALA A 85 2.87 -8.39 6.48
CA ALA A 85 2.37 -7.74 7.68
C ALA A 85 2.03 -6.27 7.40
N GLY A 86 1.08 -5.75 8.17
CA GLY A 86 0.66 -4.36 8.06
C GLY A 86 0.20 -3.78 9.37
N GLN A 87 0.21 -2.45 9.42
CA GLN A 87 -0.27 -1.70 10.57
C GLN A 87 -1.69 -1.20 10.33
N ASP A 88 -2.59 -1.50 11.27
CA ASP A 88 -3.86 -0.79 11.40
C ASP A 88 -3.67 0.45 12.29
N ALA A 89 -3.30 1.56 11.66
CA ALA A 89 -3.02 2.82 12.36
C ALA A 89 -4.29 3.54 12.86
N TYR A 90 -5.48 3.06 12.49
CA TYR A 90 -6.76 3.75 12.72
C TYR A 90 -7.81 2.90 13.44
N GLY A 91 -7.57 1.60 13.63
CA GLY A 91 -8.50 0.67 14.28
C GLY A 91 -9.70 0.33 13.39
N ASP A 92 -9.53 0.33 12.08
CA ASP A 92 -10.57 0.03 11.09
C ASP A 92 -10.48 -1.40 10.52
N GLY A 93 -9.50 -2.19 10.95
CA GLY A 93 -9.26 -3.55 10.48
C GLY A 93 -8.56 -3.63 9.13
N GLU A 94 -8.20 -2.49 8.52
CA GLU A 94 -7.56 -2.46 7.21
C GLU A 94 -6.04 -2.41 7.30
N VAL A 95 -5.39 -3.35 6.63
CA VAL A 95 -3.94 -3.37 6.38
C VAL A 95 -3.64 -3.29 4.89
N GLY A 96 -2.40 -2.92 4.53
CA GLY A 96 -2.04 -2.70 3.12
C GLY A 96 -2.73 -1.48 2.51
N VAL A 97 -3.09 -0.50 3.34
CA VAL A 97 -3.59 0.82 2.90
C VAL A 97 -2.41 1.74 2.65
N SER A 98 -2.44 2.47 1.53
CA SER A 98 -1.38 3.43 1.19
C SER A 98 -1.12 4.41 2.33
N GLY A 99 0.16 4.65 2.62
CA GLY A 99 0.61 5.49 3.73
C GLY A 99 0.61 4.82 5.11
N ARG A 100 0.07 3.60 5.25
CA ARG A 100 0.26 2.77 6.46
C ARG A 100 1.41 1.80 6.25
N ARG A 101 2.05 1.36 7.34
CA ARG A 101 3.14 0.40 7.21
C ARG A 101 2.63 -0.92 6.64
N TRP A 102 3.34 -1.44 5.65
CA TRP A 102 3.08 -2.69 4.95
C TRP A 102 4.42 -3.31 4.55
N GLY A 103 4.51 -4.64 4.51
CA GLY A 103 5.70 -5.30 4.03
C GLY A 103 5.52 -6.81 3.91
N ALA A 104 6.46 -7.46 3.24
CA ALA A 104 6.50 -8.90 3.09
C ALA A 104 7.83 -9.48 3.60
N PHE A 105 7.79 -10.74 4.05
CA PHE A 105 8.99 -11.53 4.25
C PHE A 105 9.74 -11.69 2.92
N GLY A 106 11.06 -11.44 2.93
CA GLY A 106 11.87 -11.40 1.70
C GLY A 106 11.89 -10.07 0.96
N GLY A 107 10.97 -9.15 1.28
CA GLY A 107 10.81 -7.86 0.59
C GLY A 107 9.50 -7.78 -0.17
N SER A 108 8.88 -6.60 -0.21
CA SER A 108 7.54 -6.44 -0.79
C SER A 108 7.49 -6.61 -2.30
N SER A 109 8.54 -6.21 -3.02
CA SER A 109 8.66 -6.31 -4.47
C SER A 109 8.94 -7.74 -4.95
N ALA A 110 9.57 -8.56 -4.12
CA ALA A 110 9.84 -9.97 -4.39
C ALA A 110 9.73 -10.79 -3.09
N PRO A 111 8.50 -11.08 -2.61
CA PRO A 111 8.29 -11.85 -1.40
C PRO A 111 8.97 -13.22 -1.49
N THR A 112 9.63 -13.63 -0.40
CA THR A 112 10.20 -14.97 -0.30
C THR A 112 9.12 -15.94 0.13
N ALA A 113 8.90 -17.00 -0.65
CA ALA A 113 8.00 -18.08 -0.29
C ALA A 113 8.54 -18.88 0.91
N VAL A 114 7.63 -19.22 1.83
CA VAL A 114 7.84 -20.18 2.91
C VAL A 114 7.20 -21.49 2.46
N THR A 115 8.02 -22.51 2.22
CA THR A 115 7.54 -23.86 1.92
C THR A 115 7.23 -24.58 3.23
N VAL A 116 5.95 -24.89 3.45
CA VAL A 116 5.48 -25.72 4.56
C VAL A 116 5.36 -27.15 4.06
N SER A 117 6.05 -28.09 4.73
CA SER A 117 5.94 -29.51 4.41
C SER A 117 5.99 -30.35 5.70
N GLY A 118 4.92 -31.08 6.00
CA GLY A 118 4.82 -31.86 7.22
C GLY A 118 4.72 -30.98 8.49
N ALA A 119 4.98 -31.57 9.64
CA ALA A 119 4.85 -30.91 10.95
C ALA A 119 6.14 -30.19 11.36
N ASP A 120 6.57 -29.21 10.56
CA ASP A 120 7.75 -28.39 10.80
C ASP A 120 7.37 -26.94 11.15
N THR A 121 8.29 -26.23 11.80
CA THR A 121 8.16 -24.79 12.11
C THR A 121 9.08 -23.99 11.20
N HIS A 122 8.55 -22.92 10.62
CA HIS A 122 9.28 -22.03 9.72
C HIS A 122 9.28 -20.60 10.27
N ASP A 123 10.46 -20.00 10.36
CA ASP A 123 10.61 -18.62 10.81
C ASP A 123 10.44 -17.63 9.64
N ALA A 124 9.58 -16.63 9.83
CA ALA A 124 9.41 -15.52 8.91
C ALA A 124 9.63 -14.18 9.65
N THR A 125 10.89 -13.81 9.86
CA THR A 125 11.26 -12.54 10.52
C THR A 125 11.56 -11.46 9.48
N PHE A 126 10.84 -10.33 9.57
CA PHE A 126 11.03 -9.18 8.69
C PHE A 126 10.56 -7.89 9.35
N THR A 127 10.80 -6.76 8.69
CA THR A 127 10.35 -5.43 9.12
C THR A 127 9.41 -4.85 8.09
N ILE A 128 8.39 -4.12 8.54
CA ILE A 128 7.44 -3.43 7.66
C ILE A 128 7.73 -1.93 7.61
N GLY A 129 7.42 -1.32 6.47
CA GLY A 129 7.69 0.09 6.20
C GLY A 129 6.70 0.65 5.20
N LEU A 130 7.13 1.61 4.40
CA LEU A 130 6.38 2.01 3.20
C LEU A 130 7.01 1.22 2.05
N PRO A 131 6.31 0.23 1.46
CA PRO A 131 6.84 -0.59 0.39
C PRO A 131 7.16 0.31 -0.81
N VAL A 132 8.37 0.16 -1.33
CA VAL A 132 8.83 0.82 -2.56
C VAL A 132 9.11 -0.29 -3.57
N GLU A 133 8.84 -0.01 -4.83
CA GLU A 133 9.20 -0.84 -5.97
C GLU A 133 10.72 -1.10 -6.02
N ASP A 134 11.10 -2.11 -6.79
CA ASP A 134 12.52 -2.46 -7.02
C ASP A 134 12.81 -2.45 -8.51
N GLU A 135 13.76 -1.60 -8.88
CA GLU A 135 14.10 -1.26 -10.26
C GLU A 135 15.33 -2.04 -10.76
N PRO A 136 15.39 -2.44 -12.05
CA PRO A 136 14.44 -2.11 -13.11
C PRO A 136 13.21 -3.02 -13.12
N ASN A 137 12.01 -2.45 -13.19
CA ASN A 137 10.74 -3.17 -13.37
C ASN A 137 10.00 -2.78 -14.66
N ASP A 138 10.70 -2.15 -15.63
CA ASP A 138 10.20 -1.68 -16.94
C ASP A 138 9.56 -2.74 -17.87
N THR A 139 9.51 -4.00 -17.44
CA THR A 139 8.98 -5.11 -18.24
C THR A 139 8.20 -6.09 -17.38
N ARG A 140 7.20 -6.76 -17.97
CA ARG A 140 6.45 -7.83 -17.30
C ARG A 140 7.32 -8.95 -16.71
N ALA A 141 8.48 -9.23 -17.31
CA ALA A 141 9.40 -10.25 -16.81
C ALA A 141 10.16 -9.83 -15.55
N ALA A 142 10.26 -8.52 -15.29
CA ALA A 142 10.90 -7.92 -14.12
C ALA A 142 9.89 -7.31 -13.14
N ALA A 143 8.59 -7.58 -13.35
CA ALA A 143 7.52 -6.97 -12.59
C ALA A 143 7.66 -7.23 -11.08
N ASN A 144 7.44 -6.21 -10.26
CA ASN A 144 7.39 -6.38 -8.82
C ASN A 144 6.08 -7.03 -8.39
N ALA A 145 6.09 -7.79 -7.30
CA ALA A 145 4.87 -8.37 -6.75
C ALA A 145 3.95 -7.28 -6.17
N LEU A 146 2.66 -7.35 -6.47
CA LEU A 146 1.62 -6.53 -5.84
C LEU A 146 0.56 -7.46 -5.24
N ALA A 147 0.55 -7.55 -3.91
CA ALA A 147 -0.40 -8.40 -3.19
C ALA A 147 -1.81 -7.80 -3.23
N LEU A 148 -2.81 -8.67 -3.41
CA LEU A 148 -4.21 -8.29 -3.21
C LEU A 148 -4.44 -7.79 -1.77
N GLY A 149 -5.13 -6.66 -1.64
CA GLY A 149 -5.30 -5.96 -0.37
C GLY A 149 -4.02 -5.26 0.11
N GLY A 150 -3.03 -5.04 -0.76
CA GLY A 150 -1.77 -4.36 -0.49
C GLY A 150 -1.54 -3.15 -1.40
N TYR A 151 -0.35 -2.56 -1.27
CA TYR A 151 0.09 -1.46 -2.12
C TYR A 151 1.61 -1.48 -2.32
N MET A 152 2.08 -0.78 -3.35
CA MET A 152 3.49 -0.49 -3.60
C MET A 152 3.64 0.98 -3.99
N ARG A 153 4.74 1.61 -3.60
CA ARG A 153 5.09 2.97 -4.04
C ARG A 153 6.10 2.92 -5.16
N GLY A 154 5.95 3.80 -6.13
CA GLY A 154 6.91 3.97 -7.19
C GLY A 154 7.05 5.41 -7.63
N VAL A 155 7.89 5.64 -8.63
CA VAL A 155 8.06 6.93 -9.30
C VAL A 155 8.00 6.72 -10.79
N ALA A 156 6.86 7.05 -11.39
CA ALA A 156 6.67 6.84 -12.81
C ALA A 156 7.58 7.79 -13.61
N GLU A 157 8.14 7.33 -14.72
CA GLU A 157 8.87 8.21 -15.63
C GLU A 157 7.93 9.19 -16.35
N ALA A 158 8.36 10.45 -16.47
CA ALA A 158 7.56 11.50 -17.10
C ALA A 158 7.39 11.28 -18.62
N GLY A 159 6.24 11.71 -19.14
CA GLY A 159 5.93 11.67 -20.56
C GLY A 159 5.63 10.27 -21.11
N LEU A 160 5.17 9.35 -20.25
CA LEU A 160 4.84 7.96 -20.60
C LEU A 160 6.05 7.21 -21.20
N ALA A 161 7.26 7.53 -20.73
CA ALA A 161 8.51 7.07 -21.33
C ALA A 161 8.82 5.60 -21.01
N SER A 162 8.53 5.17 -19.79
CA SER A 162 8.59 3.79 -19.32
C SER A 162 7.34 3.48 -18.48
N ALA A 163 7.16 2.20 -18.18
CA ALA A 163 6.06 1.72 -17.37
C ALA A 163 6.61 0.83 -16.27
N ASP A 164 6.18 1.06 -15.04
CA ASP A 164 6.55 0.23 -13.90
C ASP A 164 5.57 -0.94 -13.85
N TYR A 165 6.06 -2.17 -13.98
CA TYR A 165 5.21 -3.35 -13.99
C TYR A 165 5.06 -3.99 -12.61
N PHE A 166 3.82 -4.34 -12.28
CA PHE A 166 3.44 -5.06 -11.08
C PHE A 166 2.69 -6.35 -11.43
N ALA A 167 3.08 -7.47 -10.84
CA ALA A 167 2.41 -8.76 -10.99
C ALA A 167 1.43 -9.01 -9.86
N VAL A 168 0.18 -9.36 -10.21
CA VAL A 168 -0.90 -9.66 -9.27
C VAL A 168 -1.44 -11.06 -9.55
N GLN A 169 -1.60 -11.86 -8.50
CA GLN A 169 -2.26 -13.16 -8.59
C GLN A 169 -3.74 -13.00 -8.19
N VAL A 170 -4.64 -13.38 -9.09
CA VAL A 170 -6.09 -13.39 -8.91
C VAL A 170 -6.52 -14.81 -8.55
N PRO A 171 -7.13 -15.05 -7.36
CA PRO A 171 -7.45 -16.39 -6.91
C PRO A 171 -8.83 -16.89 -7.38
N VAL A 172 -9.78 -15.97 -7.63
CA VAL A 172 -11.18 -16.30 -7.91
C VAL A 172 -11.77 -15.35 -8.95
N SER A 173 -12.73 -15.83 -9.73
CA SER A 173 -13.49 -15.01 -10.68
C SER A 173 -14.33 -13.97 -9.92
N SER A 174 -13.93 -12.70 -9.99
CA SER A 174 -14.51 -11.58 -9.22
C SER A 174 -14.12 -10.23 -9.85
N PRO A 175 -14.85 -9.14 -9.58
CA PRO A 175 -14.32 -7.79 -9.77
C PRO A 175 -13.09 -7.56 -8.88
N TYR A 176 -12.08 -6.91 -9.46
CA TYR A 176 -10.91 -6.36 -8.80
C TYR A 176 -10.68 -4.94 -9.25
N THR A 177 -10.24 -4.08 -8.33
CA THR A 177 -9.88 -2.69 -8.58
C THR A 177 -8.37 -2.50 -8.44
N PHE A 178 -7.78 -1.87 -9.46
CA PHE A 178 -6.43 -1.34 -9.43
C PHE A 178 -6.50 0.17 -9.47
N GLU A 179 -5.79 0.84 -8.58
CA GLU A 179 -5.89 2.30 -8.42
C GLU A 179 -4.53 2.87 -8.03
N THR A 180 -4.13 3.96 -8.69
CA THR A 180 -3.02 4.80 -8.25
C THR A 180 -3.52 5.86 -7.29
N VAL A 181 -2.71 6.19 -6.29
CA VAL A 181 -2.99 7.21 -5.29
C VAL A 181 -1.75 8.09 -5.13
N ALA A 182 -1.96 9.39 -5.03
CA ALA A 182 -0.91 10.36 -4.74
C ALA A 182 -0.13 10.04 -3.45
N VAL A 183 1.20 10.15 -3.47
CA VAL A 183 2.05 9.92 -2.30
C VAL A 183 2.38 11.20 -1.55
N ASP A 184 2.81 12.24 -2.27
CA ASP A 184 3.29 13.51 -1.70
C ASP A 184 2.38 14.70 -2.04
N GLY A 185 1.27 14.45 -2.74
CA GLY A 185 0.40 15.49 -3.27
C GLY A 185 -1.07 15.08 -3.36
N ALA A 186 -1.68 15.53 -4.43
CA ALA A 186 -3.02 15.16 -4.82
C ALA A 186 -2.97 14.80 -6.30
N CYS A 187 -3.89 13.95 -6.73
CA CYS A 187 -4.10 13.62 -8.12
C CYS A 187 -4.73 14.80 -8.91
N ALA A 188 -4.38 16.05 -8.57
CA ALA A 188 -5.08 17.26 -8.98
C ALA A 188 -4.08 18.39 -9.27
N PHE A 189 -4.59 19.47 -9.87
CA PHE A 189 -3.77 20.60 -10.32
C PHE A 189 -2.88 21.19 -9.21
N ALA A 190 -1.60 21.34 -9.55
CA ALA A 190 -0.51 22.00 -8.80
C ALA A 190 0.27 21.14 -7.79
N LEU A 191 0.11 19.80 -7.78
CA LEU A 191 1.02 18.83 -7.16
C LEU A 191 1.04 17.49 -7.95
N ASP A 192 0.97 17.61 -9.27
CA ASP A 192 0.44 16.63 -10.24
C ASP A 192 1.03 15.20 -10.18
N GLU A 193 0.36 14.30 -9.47
CA GLU A 193 0.29 12.90 -9.87
C GLU A 193 -0.76 12.75 -10.99
N ASP A 194 -0.28 12.40 -12.18
CA ASP A 194 -1.07 12.23 -13.41
C ASP A 194 -0.58 10.93 -14.05
N THR A 195 -1.32 9.85 -13.81
CA THR A 195 -0.89 8.48 -14.11
C THR A 195 -1.68 7.91 -15.27
N VAL A 196 -1.20 6.81 -15.82
CA VAL A 196 -2.00 5.90 -16.66
C VAL A 196 -1.84 4.51 -16.11
N LEU A 197 -2.95 3.80 -15.95
CA LEU A 197 -2.94 2.37 -15.67
C LEU A 197 -3.23 1.59 -16.94
N GLU A 198 -2.44 0.54 -17.17
CA GLU A 198 -2.72 -0.48 -18.17
C GLU A 198 -2.78 -1.85 -17.48
N LEU A 199 -3.77 -2.66 -17.84
CA LEU A 199 -3.96 -4.01 -17.31
C LEU A 199 -3.74 -5.03 -18.41
N TYR A 200 -2.83 -5.98 -18.18
CA TYR A 200 -2.47 -7.04 -19.11
C TYR A 200 -2.79 -8.42 -18.52
N ASP A 201 -3.16 -9.36 -19.40
CA ASP A 201 -3.20 -10.78 -19.06
C ASP A 201 -1.79 -11.41 -18.97
N GLU A 202 -1.73 -12.69 -18.59
CA GLU A 202 -0.48 -13.45 -18.48
C GLU A 202 0.30 -13.48 -19.80
N SER A 203 -0.39 -13.54 -20.95
CA SER A 203 0.23 -13.57 -22.28
C SER A 203 0.81 -12.21 -22.69
N GLY A 204 0.33 -11.13 -22.08
CA GLY A 204 0.69 -9.74 -22.41
C GLY A 204 -0.26 -9.07 -23.36
N THR A 205 -1.47 -9.60 -23.48
CA THR A 205 -2.54 -8.93 -24.19
C THR A 205 -3.09 -7.86 -23.25
N LEU A 206 -3.14 -6.61 -23.73
CA LEU A 206 -3.80 -5.52 -23.03
C LEU A 206 -5.28 -5.85 -22.91
N ILE A 207 -5.79 -5.84 -21.69
CA ILE A 207 -7.20 -6.02 -21.36
C ILE A 207 -7.90 -4.68 -21.44
N THR A 208 -7.38 -3.69 -20.72
CA THR A 208 -7.92 -2.33 -20.66
C THR A 208 -6.89 -1.36 -20.10
N ASP A 209 -7.16 -0.07 -20.25
CA ASP A 209 -6.37 1.04 -19.77
C ASP A 209 -7.29 2.14 -19.24
N ASN A 210 -6.78 2.97 -18.33
CA ASN A 210 -7.45 4.18 -17.87
C ASN A 210 -6.41 5.22 -17.49
N ASP A 211 -6.57 6.45 -17.99
CA ASP A 211 -5.73 7.60 -17.62
C ASP A 211 -6.27 8.29 -16.36
N ASP A 212 -7.54 8.67 -16.34
CA ASP A 212 -8.09 9.48 -15.24
C ASP A 212 -9.26 8.80 -14.50
N ILE A 213 -9.37 9.03 -13.19
CA ILE A 213 -10.53 8.66 -12.38
C ILE A 213 -11.70 9.58 -12.72
N ASP A 214 -11.45 10.90 -12.71
CA ASP A 214 -12.42 11.93 -13.07
C ASP A 214 -11.71 13.24 -13.46
N ALA A 215 -11.31 13.32 -14.73
CA ALA A 215 -10.71 14.53 -15.31
C ALA A 215 -11.58 15.79 -15.16
N GLY A 216 -12.91 15.63 -15.08
CA GLY A 216 -13.86 16.74 -14.91
C GLY A 216 -13.89 17.30 -13.48
N ALA A 217 -13.37 16.55 -12.51
CA ALA A 217 -13.23 16.92 -11.11
C ALA A 217 -11.77 17.14 -10.69
N ASP A 218 -10.85 17.21 -11.67
CA ASP A 218 -9.40 17.31 -11.48
C ASP A 218 -8.83 16.12 -10.68
N ASP A 219 -9.28 14.88 -10.96
CA ASP A 219 -8.70 13.64 -10.42
C ASP A 219 -8.03 12.81 -11.54
N TYR A 220 -6.73 13.05 -11.71
CA TYR A 220 -5.81 12.50 -12.73
C TYR A 220 -5.05 11.24 -12.26
N CYS A 221 -5.41 10.68 -11.11
CA CYS A 221 -5.00 9.33 -10.79
C CYS A 221 -5.85 8.36 -11.59
N SER A 222 -5.36 7.15 -11.79
CA SER A 222 -6.00 6.18 -12.66
C SER A 222 -6.65 5.08 -11.84
N ARG A 223 -7.78 4.57 -12.34
CA ARG A 223 -8.45 3.40 -11.75
C ARG A 223 -9.01 2.48 -12.81
N ILE A 224 -8.73 1.19 -12.68
CA ILE A 224 -9.34 0.11 -13.47
C ILE A 224 -10.16 -0.76 -12.52
N THR A 225 -11.37 -1.15 -12.94
CA THR A 225 -12.15 -2.18 -12.25
C THR A 225 -12.65 -3.21 -13.25
N GLU A 226 -12.16 -4.44 -13.15
CA GLU A 226 -12.43 -5.49 -14.11
C GLU A 226 -12.78 -6.81 -13.42
N THR A 227 -13.65 -7.59 -14.05
CA THR A 227 -13.91 -8.97 -13.60
C THR A 227 -12.85 -9.89 -14.18
N LEU A 228 -12.00 -10.43 -13.32
CA LEU A 228 -10.87 -11.26 -13.72
C LEU A 228 -11.08 -12.68 -13.24
N ASP A 229 -10.77 -13.65 -14.09
CA ASP A 229 -10.72 -15.07 -13.75
C ASP A 229 -9.41 -15.40 -13.00
N PRO A 230 -9.32 -16.58 -12.34
CA PRO A 230 -8.11 -16.97 -11.65
C PRO A 230 -6.88 -16.99 -12.59
N GLY A 231 -5.80 -16.33 -12.19
CA GLY A 231 -4.59 -16.24 -13.00
C GLY A 231 -3.64 -15.11 -12.57
N THR A 232 -2.53 -14.99 -13.29
CA THR A 232 -1.57 -13.89 -13.11
C THR A 232 -1.89 -12.76 -14.08
N TYR A 233 -1.92 -11.55 -13.56
CA TYR A 233 -2.14 -10.32 -14.32
C TYR A 233 -1.00 -9.34 -14.07
N TYR A 234 -0.77 -8.44 -15.03
CA TYR A 234 0.24 -7.40 -14.91
C TYR A 234 -0.43 -6.03 -14.98
N VAL A 235 -0.18 -5.23 -13.94
CA VAL A 235 -0.60 -3.83 -13.86
C VAL A 235 0.62 -2.99 -14.20
N ALA A 236 0.53 -2.17 -15.23
CA ALA A 236 1.57 -1.22 -15.61
C ALA A 236 1.13 0.19 -15.20
N VAL A 237 2.04 0.92 -14.56
CA VAL A 237 1.85 2.32 -14.19
C VAL A 237 2.75 3.18 -15.07
N LEU A 238 2.17 4.15 -15.75
CA LEU A 238 2.89 5.20 -16.48
C LEU A 238 2.56 6.57 -15.87
N GLY A 239 3.36 7.59 -16.18
CA GLY A 239 3.15 8.94 -15.67
C GLY A 239 3.35 10.04 -16.71
N TYR A 240 2.54 11.08 -16.66
CA TYR A 240 2.76 12.28 -17.47
C TYR A 240 3.83 13.20 -16.85
N ASN A 241 3.83 13.36 -15.52
CA ASN A 241 4.58 14.42 -14.84
C ASN A 241 5.80 13.95 -14.02
N GLY A 242 6.10 12.66 -13.97
CA GLY A 242 7.32 12.15 -13.33
C GLY A 242 7.28 12.15 -11.80
N THR A 243 6.14 11.81 -11.21
CA THR A 243 5.85 11.98 -9.78
C THR A 243 5.61 10.66 -9.06
N GLY A 244 5.68 10.71 -7.72
CA GLY A 244 5.59 9.52 -6.88
C GLY A 244 4.16 9.04 -6.72
N TYR A 245 3.90 7.79 -7.06
CA TYR A 245 2.57 7.18 -6.94
C TYR A 245 2.58 6.02 -5.95
N SER A 246 1.38 5.63 -5.54
CA SER A 246 1.11 4.38 -4.83
C SER A 246 0.11 3.58 -5.63
N VAL A 247 0.49 2.41 -6.14
CA VAL A 247 -0.44 1.48 -6.80
C VAL A 247 -1.04 0.52 -5.78
N THR A 248 -2.33 0.27 -5.87
CA THR A 248 -3.08 -0.64 -5.00
C THR A 248 -3.80 -1.71 -5.83
N ALA A 249 -4.03 -2.87 -5.23
CA ALA A 249 -4.88 -3.92 -5.80
C ALA A 249 -5.89 -4.39 -4.75
N ARG A 250 -7.18 -4.36 -5.05
CA ARG A 250 -8.27 -4.69 -4.12
C ARG A 250 -9.26 -5.66 -4.77
N SER A 251 -9.81 -6.57 -3.97
CA SER A 251 -10.97 -7.37 -4.36
C SER A 251 -12.25 -6.56 -4.14
N GLY A 252 -13.23 -6.72 -5.04
CA GLY A 252 -14.46 -5.93 -5.05
C GLY A 252 -14.39 -4.77 -6.05
N GLY A 253 -15.51 -4.08 -6.21
CA GLY A 253 -15.65 -2.86 -7.02
C GLY A 253 -16.47 -1.82 -6.29
#